data_AF-A0A7K8SN59-F1
#
_entry.id   AF-A0A7K8SN59-F1
#
_cell.length_a   1.000
_cell.length_b   1.000
_cell.length_c   1.000
_cell.angle_alpha   90.00
_cell.angle_beta   90.00
_cell.angle_gamma   90.00
#
_symmetry.space_group_name_H-M   'P 1'
#
loop_
_entity.id
_entity.type
_entity.pdbx_description
1 polymer ?
#
loop_
_entity_poly.entity_id
_entity_poly.type
_entity_poly.pdbx_seq_one_letter_code
_entity_poly.pdbx_strand_id
1 'polypeptide(L)'
;LTRMHFQWDWLCLGVLIISSVTAEIENEETLDADVEVEDFDKQSKEADVDREKSSLEVVYQTPKPTGEVYFTETFDGVLTGWVLSKTKKEDTDDNIAKYDGRWEVEELKENTVPGDRGLVLKSVAKHHAISAMLTKAFIFDNKPLIVQYEVNFQEGIDCGGAYIKLLSSSDDLNLEYFFDKTPYTIMFGPDKCGEDYKLHFIFRHKNPKTGEYDEKHAKRPDVDLKKFYLDKKTHLYTLVLKPDDTFEMLIDQSVVSKGSLLEDMVPPVNPPKEIEDPSDKKPDDWDERPKIPDPNAVKPDDWDEDEPSKIEDPDAVKPEGWLDDEPQYVSDPNAKKPKDWDEEMDGEWEAPQIPNPKCETAPGCGHWVRPMKNNPKYKGKWKAPMIDNPNYQGIWSPRKIPNPDYFEDLHPFEMSTVSAIGLELWSMTSDIYFDNFIICSAKEVADRWAADGWGLKKLVASANEPGMFSQLVTAAEDHPWLWVLYILTLALPIGLGVLFCWPAKKTDEDIDFNKTDISKPYTKGEQEREELEDDEIELEEEKENEDTAEDERREMEETKIELIKDTKKMGKEVPPSEDEGEGGEDIDDEEEENEVADGSQEGDKSNKSGSEDEV
;
A
#
# COMPACT_ATOMS: atom_id res chain seq x y z
N LEU A 1 -13.78 -56.63 3.67
CA LEU A 1 -12.37 -56.73 3.23
C LEU A 1 -12.07 -56.13 1.85
N THR A 2 -13.03 -55.98 0.93
CA THR A 2 -12.74 -55.52 -0.45
C THR A 2 -12.67 -53.99 -0.64
N ARG A 3 -12.96 -53.19 0.40
CA ARG A 3 -12.92 -51.70 0.32
C ARG A 3 -11.67 -51.07 0.96
N MET A 4 -10.94 -51.82 1.81
CA MET A 4 -9.67 -51.37 2.41
C MET A 4 -8.46 -51.57 1.48
N HIS A 5 -8.51 -52.55 0.57
CA HIS A 5 -7.43 -52.76 -0.40
C HIS A 5 -7.33 -51.62 -1.43
N PHE A 6 -8.45 -51.02 -1.82
CA PHE A 6 -8.48 -49.98 -2.85
C PHE A 6 -7.87 -48.63 -2.38
N GLN A 7 -7.88 -48.34 -1.08
CA GLN A 7 -7.25 -47.13 -0.52
C GLN A 7 -5.75 -47.31 -0.29
N TRP A 8 -5.28 -48.55 -0.05
CA TRP A 8 -3.85 -48.85 0.07
C TRP A 8 -3.15 -48.84 -1.29
N ASP A 9 -3.83 -49.29 -2.34
CA ASP A 9 -3.27 -49.29 -3.70
C ASP A 9 -3.02 -47.86 -4.23
N TRP A 10 -3.86 -46.88 -3.88
CA TRP A 10 -3.64 -45.47 -4.25
C TRP A 10 -2.53 -44.78 -3.47
N LEU A 11 -2.33 -45.16 -2.21
CA LEU A 11 -1.24 -44.63 -1.37
C LEU A 11 0.12 -45.20 -1.80
N CYS A 12 0.17 -46.47 -2.18
CA CYS A 12 1.35 -47.08 -2.81
C CYS A 12 1.62 -46.50 -4.21
N LEU A 13 0.59 -46.16 -4.99
CA LEU A 13 0.76 -45.49 -6.30
C LEU A 13 1.33 -44.07 -6.11
N GLY A 14 0.88 -43.33 -5.10
CA GLY A 14 1.39 -42.01 -4.77
C GLY A 14 2.86 -42.02 -4.34
N VAL A 15 3.28 -42.99 -3.52
CA VAL A 15 4.68 -43.15 -3.11
C VAL A 15 5.55 -43.62 -4.28
N LEU A 16 5.03 -44.48 -5.17
CA LEU A 16 5.76 -44.90 -6.36
C LEU A 16 5.97 -43.76 -7.37
N ILE A 17 4.98 -42.88 -7.55
CA ILE A 17 5.09 -41.70 -8.43
C ILE A 17 6.09 -40.68 -7.86
N ILE A 18 6.11 -40.48 -6.53
CA ILE A 18 7.09 -39.60 -5.89
C ILE A 18 8.50 -40.21 -6.00
N SER A 19 8.64 -41.53 -5.87
CA SER A 19 9.94 -42.21 -6.03
C SER A 19 10.44 -42.26 -7.48
N SER A 20 9.55 -42.31 -8.47
CA SER A 20 9.94 -42.30 -9.90
C SER A 20 10.35 -40.90 -10.37
N VAL A 21 9.71 -39.85 -9.84
CA VAL A 21 10.09 -38.46 -10.16
C VAL A 21 11.45 -38.09 -9.54
N THR A 22 11.82 -38.68 -8.39
CA THR A 22 13.17 -38.53 -7.82
C THR A 22 14.23 -39.40 -8.52
N ALA A 23 13.83 -40.51 -9.14
CA ALA A 23 14.74 -41.42 -9.84
C ALA A 23 14.99 -41.04 -11.33
N GLU A 24 14.18 -40.16 -11.92
CA GLU A 24 14.38 -39.63 -13.28
C GLU A 24 15.28 -38.37 -13.34
N ILE A 25 15.80 -37.90 -12.19
CA ILE A 25 16.79 -36.80 -12.13
C ILE A 25 18.24 -37.32 -12.00
N GLU A 26 18.44 -38.62 -11.78
CA GLU A 26 19.77 -39.24 -11.68
C GLU A 26 19.90 -40.39 -12.70
N ASN A 27 20.00 -40.10 -14.00
CA ASN A 27 20.63 -41.00 -14.99
C ASN A 27 20.79 -40.38 -16.40
N GLU A 28 21.88 -39.65 -16.62
CA GLU A 28 22.59 -39.44 -17.89
C GLU A 28 23.90 -38.75 -17.46
N GLU A 29 25.13 -39.22 -17.60
CA GLU A 29 25.80 -40.30 -18.33
C GLU A 29 26.96 -40.78 -17.42
N THR A 30 27.36 -42.06 -17.50
CA THR A 30 28.80 -42.43 -17.43
C THR A 30 28.97 -43.89 -17.86
N LEU A 31 29.74 -44.09 -18.93
CA LEU A 31 30.21 -45.39 -19.40
C LEU A 31 31.59 -45.69 -18.79
N ASP A 32 31.75 -46.96 -18.41
CA ASP A 32 32.87 -47.61 -17.73
C ASP A 32 34.25 -47.42 -18.36
N ALA A 33 35.30 -47.39 -17.52
CA ALA A 33 36.48 -48.25 -17.66
C ALA A 33 37.45 -48.12 -16.45
N ASP A 34 37.50 -49.21 -15.67
CA ASP A 34 38.62 -49.82 -14.92
C ASP A 34 39.88 -48.99 -14.57
N VAL A 35 40.31 -49.05 -13.29
CA VAL A 35 41.47 -49.85 -12.83
C VAL A 35 41.78 -49.57 -11.35
N GLU A 36 41.75 -50.68 -10.60
CA GLU A 36 42.50 -51.11 -9.40
C GLU A 36 42.86 -50.14 -8.25
N VAL A 37 42.41 -50.60 -7.08
CA VAL A 37 42.72 -50.15 -5.72
C VAL A 37 43.97 -50.89 -5.22
N GLU A 38 44.95 -50.18 -4.65
CA GLU A 38 45.79 -50.74 -3.58
C GLU A 38 45.94 -49.75 -2.42
N ASP A 39 45.19 -50.06 -1.35
CA ASP A 39 45.54 -50.11 0.08
C ASP A 39 46.89 -49.51 0.54
N PHE A 40 46.88 -48.60 1.53
CA PHE A 40 47.18 -48.93 2.94
C PHE A 40 47.40 -47.66 3.81
N ASP A 41 46.40 -47.38 4.65
CA ASP A 41 46.46 -47.05 6.08
C ASP A 41 47.45 -46.00 6.68
N LYS A 42 46.84 -45.01 7.35
CA LYS A 42 47.25 -44.27 8.58
C LYS A 42 48.45 -43.30 8.56
N GLN A 43 48.11 -42.00 8.62
CA GLN A 43 48.50 -41.11 9.73
C GLN A 43 47.66 -39.83 9.69
N SER A 44 46.73 -39.68 10.64
CA SER A 44 46.82 -38.70 11.74
C SER A 44 46.46 -37.25 11.37
N LYS A 45 45.29 -36.82 11.88
CA LYS A 45 45.02 -35.50 12.48
C LYS A 45 45.65 -34.29 11.77
N GLU A 46 44.90 -33.71 10.85
CA GLU A 46 44.71 -32.28 10.63
C GLU A 46 43.90 -32.11 9.34
N ALA A 47 42.58 -32.03 9.47
CA ALA A 47 41.66 -31.60 8.41
C ALA A 47 40.32 -31.29 9.08
N ASP A 48 40.28 -30.17 9.78
CA ASP A 48 39.05 -29.50 10.20
C ASP A 48 39.00 -28.13 9.52
N VAL A 49 39.04 -28.14 8.19
CA VAL A 49 38.62 -27.08 7.28
C VAL A 49 38.31 -27.80 5.96
N ASP A 50 37.29 -27.34 5.24
CA ASP A 50 36.84 -27.86 3.94
C ASP A 50 35.91 -29.08 3.99
N ARG A 51 34.70 -28.85 4.50
CA ARG A 51 33.51 -29.57 4.01
C ARG A 51 32.50 -28.58 3.45
N GLU A 52 32.72 -28.26 2.18
CA GLU A 52 31.71 -28.04 1.14
C GLU A 52 30.60 -27.03 1.46
N LYS A 53 30.97 -25.75 1.35
CA LYS A 53 30.06 -24.74 0.80
C LYS A 53 30.18 -24.82 -0.72
N SER A 54 29.43 -25.71 -1.36
CA SER A 54 29.23 -25.68 -2.82
C SER A 54 28.32 -24.50 -3.16
N SER A 55 28.80 -23.27 -2.96
CA SER A 55 28.23 -22.10 -3.61
C SER A 55 28.77 -22.10 -5.04
N LEU A 56 27.88 -22.26 -6.02
CA LEU A 56 28.15 -21.84 -7.39
C LEU A 56 28.63 -20.39 -7.33
N GLU A 57 29.94 -20.17 -7.43
CA GLU A 57 30.53 -18.84 -7.45
C GLU A 57 30.28 -18.27 -8.85
N VAL A 58 29.08 -17.72 -9.06
CA VAL A 58 28.71 -17.11 -10.33
C VAL A 58 29.54 -15.84 -10.49
N VAL A 59 30.59 -15.92 -11.30
CA VAL A 59 31.47 -14.78 -11.60
C VAL A 59 30.71 -13.80 -12.48
N TYR A 60 30.40 -12.62 -11.94
CA TYR A 60 29.78 -11.52 -12.69
C TYR A 60 30.69 -11.07 -13.84
N GLN A 61 30.07 -10.80 -14.99
CA GLN A 61 30.73 -10.17 -16.12
C GLN A 61 29.89 -8.98 -16.56
N THR A 62 30.53 -7.83 -16.72
CA THR A 62 29.88 -6.62 -17.23
C THR A 62 29.10 -6.94 -18.51
N PRO A 63 27.78 -6.70 -18.53
CA PRO A 63 26.95 -7.01 -19.68
C PRO A 63 27.42 -6.18 -20.88
N LYS A 64 27.38 -6.80 -22.08
CA LYS A 64 27.76 -6.13 -23.32
C LYS A 64 26.55 -6.04 -24.25
N PRO A 65 26.25 -4.85 -24.79
CA PRO A 65 25.07 -4.70 -25.64
C PRO A 65 25.25 -5.49 -26.93
N THR A 66 24.29 -6.36 -27.23
CA THR A 66 24.30 -7.18 -28.45
C THR A 66 23.37 -6.56 -29.50
N GLY A 67 23.74 -5.39 -30.05
CA GLY A 67 22.93 -4.69 -31.06
C GLY A 67 23.25 -3.19 -31.20
N GLU A 68 22.44 -2.47 -31.98
CA GLU A 68 22.47 -1.00 -32.03
C GLU A 68 21.86 -0.44 -30.74
N VAL A 69 22.68 0.25 -29.96
CA VAL A 69 22.28 0.94 -28.73
C VAL A 69 22.60 2.43 -28.84
N TYR A 70 21.79 3.26 -28.20
CA TYR A 70 21.95 4.71 -28.17
C TYR A 70 22.62 5.15 -26.86
N PHE A 71 22.41 4.39 -25.78
CA PHE A 71 23.04 4.61 -24.49
C PHE A 71 23.11 3.30 -23.71
N THR A 72 24.19 3.12 -22.97
CA THR A 72 24.38 2.01 -22.02
C THR A 72 25.25 2.48 -20.88
N GLU A 73 24.87 2.17 -19.64
CA GLU A 73 25.67 2.45 -18.45
C GLU A 73 25.46 1.36 -17.41
N THR A 74 26.56 0.82 -16.87
CA THR A 74 26.58 -0.24 -15.84
C THR A 74 27.36 0.15 -14.59
N PHE A 75 28.03 1.31 -14.58
CA PHE A 75 28.83 1.83 -13.45
C PHE A 75 29.91 0.90 -12.84
N ASP A 76 30.21 -0.26 -13.43
CA ASP A 76 31.30 -1.16 -13.02
C ASP A 76 32.68 -0.47 -13.07
N GLY A 77 32.81 0.57 -13.89
CA GLY A 77 34.02 1.35 -14.10
C GLY A 77 34.12 2.65 -13.29
N VAL A 78 34.89 3.60 -13.82
CA VAL A 78 34.90 4.98 -13.30
C VAL A 78 33.68 5.71 -13.86
N LEU A 79 33.06 6.58 -13.07
CA LEU A 79 31.94 7.43 -13.48
C LEU A 79 32.39 8.46 -14.55
N THR A 80 32.55 8.00 -15.79
CA THR A 80 32.99 8.81 -16.93
C THR A 80 31.81 9.11 -17.83
N GLY A 81 31.56 10.39 -18.12
CA GLY A 81 30.48 10.83 -19.02
C GLY A 81 29.25 11.39 -18.31
N TRP A 82 29.13 11.17 -17.00
CA TRP A 82 28.10 11.79 -16.18
C TRP A 82 28.58 13.15 -15.66
N VAL A 83 27.70 14.14 -15.77
CA VAL A 83 27.92 15.53 -15.40
C VAL A 83 26.93 15.91 -14.31
N LEU A 84 27.46 16.38 -13.18
CA LEU A 84 26.67 16.95 -12.09
C LEU A 84 26.20 18.35 -12.46
N SER A 85 24.95 18.66 -12.15
CA SER A 85 24.42 20.01 -12.34
C SER A 85 25.08 20.99 -11.36
N LYS A 86 25.41 22.18 -11.87
CA LYS A 86 25.94 23.32 -11.10
C LYS A 86 24.92 24.46 -11.04
N THR A 87 23.65 24.19 -11.33
CA THR A 87 22.60 25.21 -11.38
C THR A 87 22.35 25.79 -9.99
N LYS A 88 22.21 27.12 -9.93
CA LYS A 88 21.96 27.89 -8.70
C LYS A 88 20.48 28.13 -8.47
N LYS A 89 20.04 28.35 -7.23
CA LYS A 89 18.65 28.75 -6.92
C LYS A 89 18.43 30.20 -7.40
N GLU A 90 17.29 30.48 -8.03
CA GLU A 90 16.97 31.83 -8.55
C GLU A 90 16.66 32.84 -7.42
N ASP A 91 16.27 32.38 -6.21
CA ASP A 91 15.75 33.22 -5.11
C ASP A 91 16.56 33.14 -3.79
N THR A 92 17.85 32.78 -3.82
CA THR A 92 18.68 32.73 -2.60
C THR A 92 20.13 33.09 -2.92
N ASP A 93 20.84 33.60 -1.91
CA ASP A 93 22.24 34.04 -1.96
C ASP A 93 23.13 33.15 -2.87
N ASP A 94 23.96 33.78 -3.70
CA ASP A 94 24.68 33.25 -4.88
C ASP A 94 25.58 32.01 -4.64
N ASN A 95 25.66 31.53 -3.40
CA ASN A 95 26.51 30.47 -2.89
C ASN A 95 25.77 29.15 -2.62
N ILE A 96 24.43 29.08 -2.72
CA ILE A 96 23.67 27.84 -2.49
C ILE A 96 23.28 27.21 -3.85
N ALA A 97 23.92 26.07 -4.18
CA ALA A 97 23.52 25.26 -5.33
C ALA A 97 22.08 24.78 -5.16
N LYS A 98 21.27 24.81 -6.25
CA LYS A 98 19.90 24.27 -6.23
C LYS A 98 19.91 22.76 -6.04
N TYR A 99 20.94 22.11 -6.57
CA TYR A 99 21.17 20.67 -6.52
C TYR A 99 22.47 20.40 -5.75
N ASP A 100 22.35 20.13 -4.46
CA ASP A 100 23.46 19.88 -3.54
C ASP A 100 23.53 18.43 -3.05
N GLY A 101 22.72 17.57 -3.65
CA GLY A 101 22.68 16.14 -3.40
C GLY A 101 23.95 15.40 -3.86
N ARG A 102 24.39 14.44 -3.06
CA ARG A 102 25.60 13.63 -3.31
C ARG A 102 25.26 12.31 -3.99
N TRP A 103 26.08 11.97 -4.97
CA TRP A 103 26.04 10.72 -5.71
C TRP A 103 27.33 9.93 -5.46
N GLU A 104 27.20 8.64 -5.21
CA GLU A 104 28.33 7.73 -5.01
C GLU A 104 28.14 6.47 -5.85
N VAL A 105 29.23 5.85 -6.30
CA VAL A 105 29.17 4.57 -7.03
C VAL A 105 29.54 3.47 -6.05
N GLU A 106 28.58 2.64 -5.68
CA GLU A 106 28.71 1.63 -4.61
C GLU A 106 28.10 0.29 -5.06
N GLU A 107 28.43 -0.77 -4.34
CA GLU A 107 27.74 -2.06 -4.47
C GLU A 107 26.41 -2.01 -3.69
N LEU A 108 25.48 -2.92 -3.96
CA LEU A 108 24.24 -3.04 -3.19
C LEU A 108 24.53 -3.36 -1.71
N LYS A 109 23.74 -2.85 -0.75
CA LYS A 109 23.89 -3.22 0.68
C LYS A 109 23.50 -4.68 0.93
N GLU A 110 22.44 -5.15 0.29
CA GLU A 110 21.92 -6.51 0.38
C GLU A 110 21.95 -7.19 -0.98
N ASN A 111 22.15 -8.50 -1.02
CA ASN A 111 22.25 -9.29 -2.26
C ASN A 111 23.38 -8.80 -3.19
N THR A 112 24.55 -8.55 -2.61
CA THR A 112 25.73 -8.12 -3.35
C THR A 112 26.13 -9.13 -4.42
N VAL A 113 26.40 -8.62 -5.61
CA VAL A 113 27.05 -9.35 -6.69
C VAL A 113 28.46 -8.76 -6.81
N PRO A 114 29.53 -9.51 -6.49
CA PRO A 114 30.89 -8.97 -6.50
C PRO A 114 31.26 -8.41 -7.88
N GLY A 115 31.65 -7.13 -7.92
CA GLY A 115 32.05 -6.44 -9.15
C GLY A 115 30.94 -5.65 -9.85
N ASP A 116 29.69 -5.78 -9.39
CA ASP A 116 28.53 -5.04 -9.88
C ASP A 116 28.30 -3.80 -9.02
N ARG A 117 28.39 -2.62 -9.63
CA ARG A 117 28.30 -1.34 -8.93
C ARG A 117 27.23 -0.49 -9.59
N GLY A 118 26.56 0.34 -8.80
CA GLY A 118 25.53 1.24 -9.31
C GLY A 118 25.69 2.65 -8.76
N LEU A 119 24.95 3.56 -9.37
CA LEU A 119 24.87 4.94 -8.95
C LEU A 119 23.88 5.06 -7.79
N VAL A 120 24.35 5.55 -6.64
CA VAL A 120 23.57 5.66 -5.41
C VAL A 120 23.37 7.12 -5.02
N LEU A 121 22.11 7.46 -4.74
CA LEU A 121 21.71 8.74 -4.18
C LEU A 121 21.89 8.70 -2.65
N LYS A 122 22.78 9.51 -2.08
CA LYS A 122 23.14 9.41 -0.64
C LYS A 122 22.49 10.44 0.26
N SER A 123 22.05 11.58 -0.28
CA SER A 123 21.60 12.68 0.58
C SER A 123 20.09 12.65 0.84
N VAL A 124 19.72 12.88 2.09
CA VAL A 124 18.33 12.96 2.56
C VAL A 124 17.82 14.40 2.39
N ALA A 125 16.56 14.57 1.96
CA ALA A 125 15.85 15.85 1.83
C ALA A 125 16.56 16.87 0.92
N LYS A 126 17.23 16.38 -0.13
CA LYS A 126 17.99 17.23 -1.09
C LYS A 126 17.59 16.96 -2.53
N HIS A 127 17.77 17.97 -3.36
CA HIS A 127 17.64 17.83 -4.81
C HIS A 127 18.94 17.30 -5.41
N HIS A 128 18.81 16.30 -6.27
CA HIS A 128 19.91 15.65 -6.95
C HIS A 128 19.73 15.83 -8.45
N ALA A 129 20.79 16.24 -9.15
CA ALA A 129 20.77 16.39 -10.59
C ALA A 129 22.07 15.88 -11.21
N ILE A 130 21.98 14.85 -12.04
CA ILE A 130 23.10 14.29 -12.79
C ILE A 130 22.62 13.88 -14.18
N SER A 131 23.45 14.06 -15.20
CA SER A 131 23.05 13.76 -16.59
C SER A 131 24.22 13.25 -17.43
N ALA A 132 23.93 12.54 -18.51
CA ALA A 132 24.90 12.00 -19.45
C ALA A 132 24.41 12.15 -20.90
N MET A 133 25.32 12.42 -21.82
CA MET A 133 25.00 12.46 -23.25
C MET A 133 24.78 11.05 -23.80
N LEU A 134 23.83 10.91 -24.73
CA LEU A 134 23.70 9.69 -25.52
C LEU A 134 24.89 9.56 -26.47
N THR A 135 25.27 8.31 -26.81
CA THR A 135 26.30 8.07 -27.85
C THR A 135 25.83 8.50 -29.24
N LYS A 136 24.52 8.42 -29.48
CA LYS A 136 23.83 8.85 -30.69
C LYS A 136 22.46 9.41 -30.30
N ALA A 137 22.08 10.55 -30.87
CA ALA A 137 20.75 11.10 -30.65
C ALA A 137 19.68 10.13 -31.18
N PHE A 138 18.60 9.96 -30.41
CA PHE A 138 17.45 9.17 -30.80
C PHE A 138 16.43 10.06 -31.51
N ILE A 139 16.01 9.64 -32.70
CA ILE A 139 15.03 10.33 -33.52
C ILE A 139 13.78 9.45 -33.57
N PHE A 140 12.63 10.05 -33.27
CA PHE A 140 11.35 9.36 -33.34
C PHE A 140 10.86 9.33 -34.78
N ASP A 141 11.12 8.22 -35.47
CA ASP A 141 10.70 7.99 -36.85
C ASP A 141 9.87 6.69 -36.97
N ASN A 142 10.48 5.61 -37.43
CA ASN A 142 9.87 4.30 -37.62
C ASN A 142 10.45 3.24 -36.66
N LYS A 143 11.40 3.62 -35.79
CA LYS A 143 12.00 2.71 -34.80
C LYS A 143 11.32 2.89 -33.44
N PRO A 144 10.95 1.81 -32.73
CA PRO A 144 10.44 1.94 -31.37
C PRO A 144 11.55 2.44 -30.45
N LEU A 145 11.16 3.15 -29.40
CA LEU A 145 12.05 3.53 -28.31
C LEU A 145 11.87 2.54 -27.17
N ILE A 146 12.98 1.94 -26.73
CA ILE A 146 13.01 1.10 -25.54
C ILE A 146 13.99 1.69 -24.55
N VAL A 147 13.51 1.95 -23.35
CA VAL A 147 14.29 2.49 -22.24
C VAL A 147 14.14 1.56 -21.07
N GLN A 148 15.27 1.14 -20.50
CA GLN A 148 15.27 0.21 -19.39
C GLN A 148 16.38 0.57 -18.40
N TYR A 149 16.07 0.45 -17.12
CA TYR A 149 17.03 0.64 -16.04
C TYR A 149 16.50 -0.02 -14.75
N GLU A 150 17.41 -0.21 -13.80
CA GLU A 150 17.13 -0.82 -12.51
C GLU A 150 17.05 0.24 -11.42
N VAL A 151 16.13 0.03 -10.47
CA VAL A 151 16.06 0.81 -9.23
C VAL A 151 15.92 -0.13 -8.06
N ASN A 152 16.70 0.13 -7.01
CA ASN A 152 16.52 -0.50 -5.70
C ASN A 152 16.42 0.57 -4.61
N PHE A 153 15.33 0.53 -3.84
CA PHE A 153 15.15 1.35 -2.65
C PHE A 153 15.71 0.61 -1.42
N GLN A 154 17.03 0.71 -1.19
CA GLN A 154 17.73 -0.16 -0.24
C GLN A 154 17.21 -0.05 1.21
N GLU A 155 16.84 1.17 1.64
CA GLU A 155 16.27 1.40 2.97
C GLU A 155 14.73 1.44 2.98
N GLY A 156 14.11 1.29 1.80
CA GLY A 156 12.73 1.66 1.54
C GLY A 156 12.61 3.15 1.15
N ILE A 157 11.48 3.52 0.56
CA ILE A 157 11.19 4.90 0.15
C ILE A 157 9.93 5.41 0.82
N ASP A 158 10.00 6.58 1.46
CA ASP A 158 8.85 7.24 2.09
C ASP A 158 8.23 8.27 1.15
N CYS A 159 9.04 9.24 0.75
CA CYS A 159 8.70 10.21 -0.28
C CYS A 159 9.94 10.58 -1.10
N GLY A 160 9.90 10.28 -2.40
CA GLY A 160 10.96 10.59 -3.36
C GLY A 160 10.70 9.99 -4.74
N GLY A 161 11.40 10.54 -5.73
CA GLY A 161 11.38 10.05 -7.09
C GLY A 161 12.61 9.21 -7.43
N ALA A 162 12.45 8.25 -8.34
CA ALA A 162 13.54 7.50 -8.97
C ALA A 162 13.29 7.34 -10.48
N TYR A 163 12.72 8.39 -11.09
CA TYR A 163 12.47 8.49 -12.51
C TYR A 163 13.65 9.09 -13.28
N ILE A 164 13.70 8.80 -14.57
CA ILE A 164 14.64 9.38 -15.52
C ILE A 164 13.94 10.40 -16.41
N LYS A 165 14.69 11.40 -16.86
CA LYS A 165 14.29 12.37 -17.88
C LYS A 165 15.16 12.19 -19.11
N LEU A 166 14.53 11.96 -20.26
CA LEU A 166 15.17 11.99 -21.57
C LEU A 166 15.15 13.41 -22.10
N LEU A 167 16.31 14.06 -22.15
CA LEU A 167 16.44 15.47 -22.49
C LEU A 167 16.32 15.69 -23.99
N SER A 168 15.52 16.69 -24.37
CA SER A 168 15.33 17.06 -25.77
C SER A 168 16.62 17.62 -26.36
N SER A 169 16.88 17.31 -27.63
CA SER A 169 17.99 17.91 -28.36
C SER A 169 17.70 19.39 -28.62
N SER A 170 18.56 20.25 -28.11
CA SER A 170 18.61 21.67 -28.45
C SER A 170 20.06 22.09 -28.65
N ASP A 171 20.28 23.12 -29.46
CA ASP A 171 21.63 23.67 -29.69
C ASP A 171 22.23 24.28 -28.40
N ASP A 172 21.37 24.67 -27.46
CA ASP A 172 21.73 25.26 -26.17
C ASP A 172 21.79 24.24 -25.02
N LEU A 173 21.70 22.93 -25.30
CA LEU A 173 21.70 21.89 -24.26
C LEU A 173 23.06 21.84 -23.54
N ASN A 174 23.09 22.37 -22.32
CA ASN A 174 24.25 22.29 -21.45
C ASN A 174 23.94 21.45 -20.20
N LEU A 175 24.62 20.29 -20.09
CA LEU A 175 24.44 19.35 -18.98
C LEU A 175 24.87 19.91 -17.61
N GLU A 176 25.76 20.90 -17.58
CA GLU A 176 26.14 21.56 -16.32
C GLU A 176 24.99 22.43 -15.78
N TYR A 177 24.07 22.88 -16.65
CA TYR A 177 22.89 23.66 -16.29
C TYR A 177 21.62 22.82 -16.42
N PHE A 178 21.61 21.65 -15.78
CA PHE A 178 20.45 20.77 -15.74
C PHE A 178 19.58 21.07 -14.51
N PHE A 179 18.30 21.38 -14.72
CA PHE A 179 17.35 21.78 -13.68
C PHE A 179 15.91 21.38 -14.04
N ASP A 180 14.98 21.66 -13.13
CA ASP A 180 13.54 21.37 -13.23
C ASP A 180 12.89 21.86 -14.54
N LYS A 181 13.24 23.05 -15.03
CA LYS A 181 12.67 23.60 -16.29
C LYS A 181 13.45 23.18 -17.55
N THR A 182 14.50 22.36 -17.44
CA THR A 182 15.26 21.90 -18.62
C THR A 182 14.33 21.11 -19.55
N PRO A 183 14.29 21.42 -20.86
CA PRO A 183 13.37 20.77 -21.77
C PRO A 183 13.71 19.29 -21.93
N TYR A 184 12.74 18.44 -21.58
CA TYR A 184 12.80 17.01 -21.78
C TYR A 184 11.72 16.56 -22.78
N THR A 185 11.89 15.38 -23.36
CA THR A 185 10.92 14.75 -24.25
C THR A 185 10.05 13.75 -23.49
N ILE A 186 10.69 12.87 -22.70
CA ILE A 186 10.02 11.82 -21.94
C ILE A 186 10.55 11.81 -20.51
N MET A 187 9.65 11.65 -19.55
CA MET A 187 9.97 11.30 -18.17
C MET A 187 9.35 9.95 -17.86
N PHE A 188 10.16 9.02 -17.35
CA PHE A 188 9.71 7.67 -17.08
C PHE A 188 10.32 7.13 -15.78
N GLY A 189 9.52 6.51 -14.94
CA GLY A 189 10.03 5.77 -13.78
C GLY A 189 9.21 5.89 -12.50
N PRO A 190 9.62 5.17 -11.45
CA PRO A 190 8.91 5.12 -10.19
C PRO A 190 9.03 6.44 -9.41
N ASP A 191 7.94 6.82 -8.78
CA ASP A 191 7.83 7.95 -7.85
C ASP A 191 6.85 7.59 -6.74
N LYS A 192 7.22 7.89 -5.51
CA LYS A 192 6.38 7.63 -4.34
C LYS A 192 6.37 8.84 -3.46
N CYS A 193 5.21 9.23 -2.95
CA CYS A 193 5.14 10.13 -1.82
C CYS A 193 3.97 9.77 -0.89
N GLY A 194 4.30 9.39 0.35
CA GLY A 194 3.31 8.88 1.29
C GLY A 194 2.69 7.58 0.80
N GLU A 195 1.36 7.56 0.65
CA GLU A 195 0.60 6.42 0.13
C GLU A 195 0.37 6.48 -1.39
N ASP A 196 0.87 7.50 -2.09
CA ASP A 196 0.72 7.63 -3.54
C ASP A 196 1.91 6.95 -4.24
N TYR A 197 1.66 5.78 -4.83
CA TYR A 197 2.64 5.00 -5.59
C TYR A 197 2.36 5.21 -7.08
N LYS A 198 3.30 5.83 -7.79
CA LYS A 198 3.15 6.16 -9.21
C LYS A 198 4.31 5.62 -10.02
N LEU A 199 3.99 5.08 -11.19
CA LEU A 199 4.96 4.86 -12.24
C LEU A 199 4.69 5.92 -13.31
N HIS A 200 5.54 6.95 -13.35
CA HIS A 200 5.38 8.03 -14.32
C HIS A 200 5.72 7.54 -15.72
N PHE A 201 4.87 7.88 -16.67
CA PHE A 201 5.22 7.99 -18.07
C PHE A 201 4.59 9.29 -18.57
N ILE A 202 5.44 10.28 -18.79
CA ILE A 202 5.06 11.62 -19.20
C ILE A 202 5.83 11.91 -20.48
N PHE A 203 5.16 12.43 -21.50
CA PHE A 203 5.85 12.99 -22.65
C PHE A 203 5.39 14.41 -22.92
N ARG A 204 6.28 15.21 -23.50
CA ARG A 204 5.99 16.59 -23.87
C ARG A 204 5.56 16.65 -25.32
N HIS A 205 4.27 16.93 -25.51
CA HIS A 205 3.67 17.09 -26.83
C HIS A 205 3.77 18.53 -27.27
N LYS A 206 4.22 18.76 -28.50
CA LYS A 206 4.26 20.09 -29.10
C LYS A 206 2.93 20.37 -29.78
N ASN A 207 2.22 21.38 -29.30
CA ASN A 207 0.97 21.82 -29.92
C ASN A 207 1.25 22.31 -31.36
N PRO A 208 0.61 21.72 -32.39
CA PRO A 208 0.87 22.07 -33.79
C PRO A 208 0.36 23.47 -34.17
N LYS A 209 -0.59 24.04 -33.40
CA LYS A 209 -1.12 25.39 -33.64
C LYS A 209 -0.31 26.48 -32.94
N THR A 210 -0.06 26.32 -31.64
CA THR A 210 0.60 27.35 -30.82
C THR A 210 2.12 27.20 -30.80
N GLY A 211 2.62 25.97 -31.03
CA GLY A 211 4.04 25.64 -30.90
C GLY A 211 4.52 25.47 -29.45
N GLU A 212 3.62 25.61 -28.48
CA GLU A 212 3.90 25.41 -27.05
C GLU A 212 3.97 23.91 -26.71
N TYR A 213 4.65 23.59 -25.61
CA TYR A 213 4.80 22.21 -25.16
C TYR A 213 3.92 21.94 -23.95
N ASP A 214 3.06 20.95 -24.08
CA ASP A 214 2.19 20.46 -23.01
C ASP A 214 2.68 19.11 -22.50
N GLU A 215 2.66 18.93 -21.18
CA GLU A 215 2.95 17.64 -20.54
C GLU A 215 1.71 16.73 -20.59
N LYS A 216 1.88 15.52 -21.09
CA LYS A 216 0.84 14.50 -21.23
C LYS A 216 1.22 13.33 -20.34
N HIS A 217 0.41 13.05 -19.33
CA HIS A 217 0.67 11.98 -18.36
C HIS A 217 -0.11 10.72 -18.75
N ALA A 218 0.54 9.57 -18.73
CA ALA A 218 -0.15 8.30 -18.87
C ALA A 218 -1.11 8.08 -17.69
N LYS A 219 -2.26 7.45 -17.97
CA LYS A 219 -3.17 6.98 -16.92
C LYS A 219 -2.44 6.03 -15.97
N ARG A 220 -2.86 6.05 -14.70
CA ARG A 220 -2.29 5.16 -13.68
C ARG A 220 -2.57 3.69 -14.05
N PRO A 221 -1.60 2.79 -13.84
CA PRO A 221 -1.84 1.36 -14.03
C PRO A 221 -2.86 0.82 -13.02
N ASP A 222 -3.64 -0.19 -13.42
CA ASP A 222 -4.62 -0.88 -12.56
C ASP A 222 -3.96 -1.91 -11.61
N VAL A 223 -2.64 -2.03 -11.63
CA VAL A 223 -1.87 -3.00 -10.83
C VAL A 223 -1.43 -2.36 -9.51
N ASP A 224 -1.46 -3.12 -8.42
CA ASP A 224 -0.93 -2.67 -7.13
C ASP A 224 0.61 -2.55 -7.19
N LEU A 225 1.09 -1.30 -7.18
CA LEU A 225 2.49 -0.98 -7.26
C LEU A 225 3.21 -1.10 -5.90
N LYS A 226 2.48 -1.19 -4.77
CA LYS A 226 3.04 -1.09 -3.41
C LYS A 226 4.21 -2.04 -3.15
N LYS A 227 4.11 -3.26 -3.66
CA LYS A 227 5.12 -4.31 -3.45
C LYS A 227 6.52 -3.88 -3.93
N PHE A 228 6.61 -3.26 -5.10
CA PHE A 228 7.87 -2.90 -5.76
C PHE A 228 8.62 -1.74 -5.09
N TYR A 229 7.99 -1.03 -4.16
CA TYR A 229 8.57 0.12 -3.46
C TYR A 229 8.94 -0.21 -2.01
N LEU A 230 8.40 -1.31 -1.46
CA LEU A 230 8.52 -1.67 -0.04
C LEU A 230 9.37 -2.92 0.21
N ASP A 231 9.54 -3.80 -0.79
CA ASP A 231 10.25 -5.07 -0.61
C ASP A 231 11.79 -4.96 -0.59
N LYS A 232 12.33 -3.74 -0.79
CA LYS A 232 13.77 -3.39 -0.79
C LYS A 232 14.60 -4.18 -1.82
N LYS A 233 13.95 -4.70 -2.86
CA LYS A 233 14.61 -5.46 -3.92
C LYS A 233 14.90 -4.59 -5.13
N THR A 234 15.78 -5.10 -5.99
CA THR A 234 16.10 -4.47 -7.26
C THR A 234 15.04 -4.81 -8.29
N HIS A 235 14.32 -3.80 -8.75
CA HIS A 235 13.31 -3.94 -9.80
C HIS A 235 13.78 -3.33 -11.11
N LEU A 236 13.38 -3.98 -12.20
CA LEU A 236 13.69 -3.55 -13.56
C LEU A 236 12.51 -2.79 -14.15
N TYR A 237 12.72 -1.53 -14.51
CA TYR A 237 11.69 -0.70 -15.15
C TYR A 237 11.97 -0.60 -16.63
N THR A 238 10.99 -0.94 -17.47
CA THR A 238 11.12 -0.90 -18.94
C THR A 238 9.95 -0.13 -19.54
N LEU A 239 10.25 0.85 -20.38
CA LEU A 239 9.30 1.53 -21.25
C LEU A 239 9.55 1.08 -22.69
N VAL A 240 8.49 0.62 -23.35
CA VAL A 240 8.48 0.29 -24.78
C VAL A 240 7.48 1.22 -25.44
N LEU A 241 7.97 2.14 -26.26
CA LEU A 241 7.15 3.05 -27.04
C LEU A 241 7.29 2.70 -28.52
N LYS A 242 6.17 2.39 -29.18
CA LYS A 242 6.15 1.93 -30.56
C LYS A 242 5.70 3.04 -31.52
N PRO A 243 6.11 2.98 -32.81
CA PRO A 243 5.70 3.95 -33.82
C PRO A 243 4.21 3.93 -34.19
N ASP A 244 3.45 2.93 -33.71
CA ASP A 244 2.00 2.82 -33.88
C ASP A 244 1.22 3.59 -32.79
N ASP A 245 1.89 4.52 -32.11
CA ASP A 245 1.37 5.30 -30.98
C ASP A 245 0.92 4.46 -29.79
N THR A 246 1.40 3.21 -29.68
CA THR A 246 1.17 2.36 -28.51
C THR A 246 2.37 2.34 -27.58
N PHE A 247 2.12 2.17 -26.29
CA PHE A 247 3.15 2.04 -25.28
C PHE A 247 2.86 0.88 -24.34
N GLU A 248 3.93 0.29 -23.82
CA GLU A 248 3.90 -0.74 -22.80
C GLU A 248 4.91 -0.36 -21.71
N MET A 249 4.48 -0.44 -20.46
CA MET A 249 5.32 -0.24 -19.29
C MET A 249 5.43 -1.58 -18.57
N LEU A 250 6.66 -2.04 -18.36
CA LEU A 250 6.95 -3.30 -17.72
C LEU A 250 7.75 -3.07 -16.45
N ILE A 251 7.41 -3.83 -15.42
CA ILE A 251 8.23 -3.98 -14.20
C ILE A 251 8.64 -5.45 -14.15
N ASP A 252 9.93 -5.73 -13.96
CA ASP A 252 10.47 -7.09 -13.85
C ASP A 252 10.08 -7.99 -15.05
N GLN A 253 10.11 -7.40 -16.26
CA GLN A 253 9.65 -8.01 -17.52
C GLN A 253 8.16 -8.36 -17.59
N SER A 254 7.36 -7.97 -16.59
CA SER A 254 5.91 -8.15 -16.55
C SER A 254 5.21 -6.85 -16.95
N VAL A 255 4.27 -6.92 -17.89
CA VAL A 255 3.52 -5.74 -18.36
C VAL A 255 2.58 -5.26 -17.26
N VAL A 256 2.81 -4.05 -16.73
CA VAL A 256 1.96 -3.42 -15.70
C VAL A 256 0.99 -2.41 -16.29
N SER A 257 1.34 -1.79 -17.42
CA SER A 257 0.48 -0.86 -18.15
C SER A 257 0.67 -1.04 -19.64
N LYS A 258 -0.42 -0.89 -20.39
CA LYS A 258 -0.44 -0.84 -21.85
C LYS A 258 -1.50 0.16 -22.28
N GLY A 259 -1.22 0.91 -23.33
CA GLY A 259 -2.17 1.91 -23.82
C GLY A 259 -1.75 2.54 -25.13
N SER A 260 -2.52 3.54 -25.55
CA SER A 260 -2.18 4.40 -26.69
C SER A 260 -1.91 5.83 -26.24
N LEU A 261 -0.95 6.50 -26.88
CA LEU A 261 -0.66 7.92 -26.68
C LEU A 261 -1.90 8.80 -26.94
N LEU A 262 -2.83 8.38 -27.80
CA LEU A 262 -4.01 9.17 -28.16
C LEU A 262 -5.15 9.06 -27.14
N GLU A 263 -5.34 7.89 -26.54
CA GLU A 263 -6.52 7.58 -25.70
C GLU A 263 -6.20 7.52 -24.20
N ASP A 264 -4.97 7.15 -23.83
CA ASP A 264 -4.56 6.83 -22.46
C ASP A 264 -3.70 7.91 -21.81
N MET A 265 -3.77 9.12 -22.34
CA MET A 265 -3.07 10.29 -21.84
C MET A 265 -4.02 11.31 -21.20
N VAL A 266 -3.55 11.91 -20.12
CA VAL A 266 -4.24 12.93 -19.33
C VAL A 266 -3.29 14.13 -19.14
N PRO A 267 -3.64 15.32 -19.62
CA PRO A 267 -4.74 15.63 -20.54
C PRO A 267 -4.61 14.87 -21.88
N PRO A 268 -5.70 14.69 -22.66
CA PRO A 268 -5.62 14.06 -23.96
C PRO A 268 -4.70 14.86 -24.90
N VAL A 269 -4.03 14.17 -25.82
CA VAL A 269 -3.19 14.80 -26.86
C VAL A 269 -4.05 15.70 -27.73
N ASN A 270 -5.14 15.14 -28.26
CA ASN A 270 -6.10 15.88 -29.04
C ASN A 270 -7.15 16.49 -28.11
N PRO A 271 -7.22 17.84 -28.01
CA PRO A 271 -8.24 18.48 -27.20
C PRO A 271 -9.64 18.13 -27.74
N PRO A 272 -10.69 18.22 -26.88
CA PRO A 272 -12.05 17.92 -27.32
C PRO A 272 -12.50 18.90 -28.41
N LYS A 273 -13.29 18.40 -29.38
CA LYS A 273 -13.88 19.20 -30.48
C LYS A 273 -14.82 20.30 -29.98
N GLU A 274 -15.47 20.04 -28.86
CA GLU A 274 -16.44 20.93 -28.23
C GLU A 274 -16.06 21.15 -26.77
N ILE A 275 -16.15 22.39 -26.31
CA ILE A 275 -15.97 22.79 -24.91
C ILE A 275 -17.26 23.41 -24.39
N GLU A 276 -17.46 23.36 -23.09
CA GLU A 276 -18.55 24.10 -22.44
C GLU A 276 -18.31 25.60 -22.59
N ASP A 277 -19.35 26.35 -22.93
CA ASP A 277 -19.29 27.79 -23.10
C ASP A 277 -19.05 28.46 -21.73
N PRO A 278 -17.88 29.07 -21.49
CA PRO A 278 -17.58 29.70 -20.21
C PRO A 278 -18.43 30.96 -19.95
N SER A 279 -19.10 31.48 -20.98
CA SER A 279 -19.98 32.64 -20.89
C SER A 279 -21.44 32.28 -20.62
N ASP A 280 -21.82 31.00 -20.80
CA ASP A 280 -23.16 30.52 -20.51
C ASP A 280 -23.32 30.35 -19.00
N LYS A 281 -24.45 30.82 -18.47
CA LYS A 281 -24.73 30.82 -17.03
C LYS A 281 -26.07 30.18 -16.78
N LYS A 282 -26.15 29.44 -15.68
CA LYS A 282 -27.39 28.85 -15.21
C LYS A 282 -28.46 29.94 -15.05
N PRO A 283 -29.61 29.82 -15.72
CA PRO A 283 -30.74 30.71 -15.51
C PRO A 283 -31.28 30.61 -14.08
N ASP A 284 -31.71 31.72 -13.49
CA ASP A 284 -32.24 31.76 -12.12
C ASP A 284 -33.55 30.95 -11.97
N ASP A 285 -34.30 30.76 -13.06
CA ASP A 285 -35.54 30.00 -13.12
C ASP A 285 -35.33 28.49 -13.34
N TRP A 286 -34.09 28.03 -13.44
CA TRP A 286 -33.77 26.62 -13.65
C TRP A 286 -33.79 25.83 -12.34
N ASP A 287 -34.84 25.02 -12.14
CA ASP A 287 -34.97 24.17 -10.96
C ASP A 287 -34.32 22.80 -11.16
N GLU A 288 -33.24 22.54 -10.42
CA GLU A 288 -32.49 21.28 -10.42
C GLU A 288 -32.92 20.34 -9.29
N ARG A 289 -33.89 20.74 -8.45
CA ARG A 289 -34.34 19.90 -7.35
C ARG A 289 -35.28 18.85 -7.92
N PRO A 290 -34.93 17.56 -7.87
CA PRO A 290 -35.80 16.50 -8.38
C PRO A 290 -37.05 16.36 -7.52
N LYS A 291 -36.95 16.65 -6.21
CA LYS A 291 -38.05 16.59 -5.26
C LYS A 291 -38.16 17.86 -4.45
N ILE A 292 -39.38 18.27 -4.18
CA ILE A 292 -39.72 19.40 -3.31
C ILE A 292 -40.67 18.94 -2.21
N PRO A 293 -40.67 19.59 -1.02
CA PRO A 293 -41.69 19.34 -0.01
C PRO A 293 -43.08 19.63 -0.60
N ASP A 294 -44.05 18.76 -0.35
CA ASP A 294 -45.42 18.95 -0.82
C ASP A 294 -45.99 20.26 -0.26
N PRO A 295 -46.28 21.27 -1.11
CA PRO A 295 -46.81 22.54 -0.66
C PRO A 295 -48.23 22.42 -0.08
N ASN A 296 -48.93 21.31 -0.34
CA ASN A 296 -50.29 21.07 0.16
C ASN A 296 -50.29 20.25 1.45
N ALA A 297 -49.14 19.70 1.87
CA ALA A 297 -49.07 18.98 3.12
C ALA A 297 -49.09 19.98 4.28
N VAL A 298 -50.03 19.77 5.20
CA VAL A 298 -50.16 20.56 6.42
C VAL A 298 -49.81 19.66 7.60
N LYS A 299 -49.10 20.22 8.58
CA LYS A 299 -48.83 19.55 9.84
C LYS A 299 -50.14 19.06 10.48
N PRO A 300 -50.27 17.76 10.80
CA PRO A 300 -51.45 17.24 11.49
C PRO A 300 -51.59 17.82 12.90
N ASP A 301 -52.82 18.05 13.34
CA ASP A 301 -53.11 18.58 14.69
C ASP A 301 -52.64 17.65 15.83
N ASP A 302 -52.51 16.34 15.57
CA ASP A 302 -52.01 15.31 16.51
C ASP A 302 -50.47 15.22 16.54
N TRP A 303 -49.76 16.16 15.90
CA TRP A 303 -48.30 16.21 15.88
C TRP A 303 -47.79 17.31 16.81
N ASP A 304 -47.59 16.97 18.07
CA ASP A 304 -46.98 17.89 19.03
C ASP A 304 -45.45 17.91 18.88
N GLU A 305 -44.87 19.09 18.65
CA GLU A 305 -43.43 19.29 18.48
C GLU A 305 -42.73 19.69 19.78
N ASP A 306 -43.49 20.12 20.78
CA ASP A 306 -42.98 20.60 22.06
C ASP A 306 -42.82 19.45 23.07
N GLU A 307 -43.36 18.26 22.75
CA GLU A 307 -43.16 17.05 23.53
C GLU A 307 -41.66 16.69 23.57
N PRO A 308 -41.07 16.42 24.74
CA PRO A 308 -39.68 16.02 24.85
C PRO A 308 -39.49 14.56 24.39
N SER A 309 -38.32 14.24 23.85
CA SER A 309 -37.97 12.88 23.41
C SER A 309 -37.89 11.89 24.58
N LYS A 310 -37.57 12.39 25.77
CA LYS A 310 -37.50 11.61 27.00
C LYS A 310 -38.34 12.25 28.09
N ILE A 311 -39.09 11.42 28.81
CA ILE A 311 -39.88 11.78 29.99
C ILE A 311 -39.39 10.94 31.16
N GLU A 312 -39.57 11.42 32.39
CA GLU A 312 -39.22 10.62 33.56
C GLU A 312 -40.07 9.34 33.61
N ASP A 313 -39.47 8.22 34.04
CA ASP A 313 -40.17 6.95 34.14
C ASP A 313 -40.98 6.85 35.45
N PRO A 314 -42.32 6.96 35.44
CA PRO A 314 -43.15 6.83 36.65
C PRO A 314 -43.05 5.45 37.29
N ASP A 315 -42.67 4.42 36.53
CA ASP A 315 -42.59 3.04 36.99
C ASP A 315 -41.25 2.75 37.71
N ALA A 316 -40.25 3.61 37.52
CA ALA A 316 -38.98 3.51 38.21
C ALA A 316 -39.12 3.89 39.69
N VAL A 317 -38.86 2.94 40.58
CA VAL A 317 -38.82 3.17 42.03
C VAL A 317 -37.36 3.27 42.46
N LYS A 318 -37.07 4.22 43.35
CA LYS A 318 -35.74 4.37 43.93
C LYS A 318 -35.34 3.08 44.69
N PRO A 319 -34.16 2.49 44.40
CA PRO A 319 -33.71 1.29 45.10
C PRO A 319 -33.57 1.49 46.62
N GLU A 320 -33.92 0.46 47.38
CA GLU A 320 -33.69 0.44 48.84
C GLU A 320 -32.17 0.44 49.13
N GLY A 321 -31.70 1.35 49.98
CA GLY A 321 -30.28 1.48 50.34
C GLY A 321 -29.48 2.52 49.53
N TRP A 322 -30.13 3.33 48.69
CA TRP A 322 -29.50 4.46 48.01
C TRP A 322 -29.02 5.54 49.00
N LEU A 323 -27.79 6.00 48.86
CA LEU A 323 -27.15 6.96 49.76
C LEU A 323 -27.30 8.39 49.23
N ASP A 324 -28.38 9.12 49.61
CA ASP A 324 -28.63 10.48 49.10
C ASP A 324 -27.63 11.53 49.58
N ASP A 325 -27.13 11.37 50.81
CA ASP A 325 -26.29 12.35 51.49
C ASP A 325 -24.80 12.22 51.14
N GLU A 326 -24.41 11.14 50.46
CA GLU A 326 -23.02 10.91 50.05
C GLU A 326 -22.87 11.24 48.56
N PRO A 327 -21.90 12.10 48.18
CA PRO A 327 -21.70 12.43 46.78
C PRO A 327 -21.17 11.22 46.02
N GLN A 328 -21.54 11.12 44.74
CA GLN A 328 -21.09 10.05 43.83
C GLN A 328 -19.57 10.07 43.63
N TYR A 329 -18.97 11.26 43.67
CA TYR A 329 -17.55 11.48 43.55
C TYR A 329 -17.01 12.27 44.74
N VAL A 330 -15.77 11.95 45.14
CA VAL A 330 -15.02 12.65 46.18
C VAL A 330 -13.64 13.01 45.64
N SER A 331 -13.08 14.12 46.10
CA SER A 331 -11.70 14.50 45.74
C SER A 331 -10.71 13.44 46.19
N ASP A 332 -9.78 13.07 45.31
CA ASP A 332 -8.74 12.09 45.62
C ASP A 332 -7.82 12.60 46.74
N PRO A 333 -7.78 11.95 47.92
CA PRO A 333 -6.95 12.38 49.04
C PRO A 333 -5.44 12.19 48.78
N ASN A 334 -5.05 11.43 47.75
CA ASN A 334 -3.66 11.18 47.39
C ASN A 334 -3.16 12.09 46.25
N ALA A 335 -4.05 12.83 45.60
CA ALA A 335 -3.67 13.79 44.58
C ALA A 335 -2.90 14.96 45.22
N LYS A 336 -1.75 15.29 44.62
CA LYS A 336 -0.93 16.43 45.03
C LYS A 336 -0.88 17.42 43.88
N LYS A 337 -1.03 18.71 44.22
CA LYS A 337 -0.84 19.80 43.27
C LYS A 337 0.51 19.65 42.53
N PRO A 338 0.54 19.64 41.20
CA PRO A 338 1.77 19.67 40.43
C PRO A 338 2.63 20.88 40.81
N LYS A 339 3.96 20.72 40.79
CA LYS A 339 4.88 21.80 41.16
C LYS A 339 4.90 22.95 40.14
N ASP A 340 4.47 22.66 38.93
CA ASP A 340 4.44 23.57 37.78
C ASP A 340 3.08 24.22 37.57
N TRP A 341 2.13 24.00 38.50
CA TRP A 341 0.80 24.59 38.42
C TRP A 341 0.81 26.02 38.94
N ASP A 342 0.50 26.97 38.06
CA ASP A 342 0.44 28.39 38.38
C ASP A 342 -1.02 28.81 38.61
N GLU A 343 -1.35 29.32 39.80
CA GLU A 343 -2.74 29.71 40.10
C GLU A 343 -3.21 30.98 39.36
N GLU A 344 -2.28 31.80 38.85
CA GLU A 344 -2.58 33.01 38.09
C GLU A 344 -2.87 32.69 36.61
N MET A 345 -2.18 31.69 36.05
CA MET A 345 -2.38 31.25 34.65
C MET A 345 -3.37 30.09 34.52
N ASP A 346 -3.29 29.07 35.40
CA ASP A 346 -4.07 27.83 35.33
C ASP A 346 -5.31 27.81 36.25
N GLY A 347 -5.44 28.81 37.14
CA GLY A 347 -6.53 28.92 38.11
C GLY A 347 -6.33 28.12 39.41
N GLU A 348 -7.33 28.11 40.30
CA GLU A 348 -7.26 27.36 41.57
C GLU A 348 -7.20 25.85 41.30
N TRP A 349 -6.16 25.19 41.82
CA TRP A 349 -6.01 23.75 41.64
C TRP A 349 -7.05 22.96 42.44
N GLU A 350 -7.90 22.21 41.73
CA GLU A 350 -8.84 21.26 42.32
C GLU A 350 -8.34 19.81 42.14
N ALA A 351 -8.42 19.01 43.22
CA ALA A 351 -8.03 17.60 43.16
C ALA A 351 -8.98 16.79 42.25
N PRO A 352 -8.47 15.85 41.43
CA PRO A 352 -9.29 14.97 40.62
C PRO A 352 -10.37 14.25 41.43
N GLN A 353 -11.58 14.18 40.86
CA GLN A 353 -12.73 13.53 41.48
C GLN A 353 -12.67 12.02 41.22
N ILE A 354 -12.64 11.21 42.28
CA ILE A 354 -12.69 9.75 42.21
C ILE A 354 -14.05 9.23 42.67
N PRO A 355 -14.52 8.07 42.16
CA PRO A 355 -15.74 7.45 42.65
C PRO A 355 -15.64 7.23 44.17
N ASN A 356 -16.67 7.63 44.90
CA ASN A 356 -16.67 7.47 46.35
C ASN A 356 -16.71 5.97 46.70
N PRO A 357 -15.71 5.43 47.45
CA PRO A 357 -15.62 4.00 47.73
C PRO A 357 -16.82 3.47 48.54
N LYS A 358 -17.53 4.34 49.27
CA LYS A 358 -18.79 3.95 49.94
C LYS A 358 -19.90 3.59 48.95
N CYS A 359 -19.87 4.17 47.76
CA CYS A 359 -20.88 4.00 46.72
C CYS A 359 -20.72 2.69 45.94
N GLU A 360 -19.54 2.07 45.98
CA GLU A 360 -19.31 0.74 45.39
C GLU A 360 -20.07 -0.35 46.14
N THR A 361 -20.31 -0.16 47.45
CA THR A 361 -21.03 -1.11 48.31
C THR A 361 -22.53 -0.86 48.38
N ALA A 362 -23.03 0.24 47.81
CA ALA A 362 -24.43 0.64 47.81
C ALA A 362 -25.03 0.59 46.38
N PRO A 363 -26.37 0.51 46.23
CA PRO A 363 -27.01 0.55 44.91
C PRO A 363 -26.77 1.87 44.13
N GLY A 364 -26.41 2.94 44.83
CA GLY A 364 -26.04 4.23 44.24
C GLY A 364 -25.91 5.33 45.30
N CYS A 365 -25.39 6.47 44.87
CA CYS A 365 -25.07 7.63 45.72
C CYS A 365 -25.50 8.94 45.07
N GLY A 366 -25.65 9.98 45.88
CA GLY A 366 -26.04 11.32 45.48
C GLY A 366 -27.56 11.46 45.36
N HIS A 367 -28.03 12.63 44.93
CA HIS A 367 -29.47 12.86 44.79
C HIS A 367 -30.04 11.94 43.69
N TRP A 368 -30.94 11.03 44.08
CA TRP A 368 -31.58 10.13 43.11
C TRP A 368 -32.42 10.93 42.11
N VAL A 369 -32.10 10.78 40.82
CA VAL A 369 -32.91 11.31 39.71
C VAL A 369 -33.59 10.13 39.04
N ARG A 370 -34.90 10.27 38.81
CA ARG A 370 -35.70 9.26 38.15
C ARG A 370 -35.15 9.02 36.74
N PRO A 371 -34.92 7.77 36.31
CA PRO A 371 -34.41 7.50 34.97
C PRO A 371 -35.40 7.99 33.92
N MET A 372 -34.86 8.52 32.83
CA MET A 372 -35.65 9.05 31.72
C MET A 372 -35.98 7.92 30.75
N LYS A 373 -37.26 7.70 30.45
CA LYS A 373 -37.72 6.79 29.39
C LYS A 373 -38.11 7.53 28.12
N ASN A 374 -38.05 6.84 26.99
CA ASN A 374 -38.48 7.41 25.71
C ASN A 374 -39.98 7.75 25.77
N ASN A 375 -40.33 8.96 25.35
CA ASN A 375 -41.72 9.41 25.32
C ASN A 375 -42.44 8.79 24.11
N PRO A 376 -43.46 7.93 24.29
CA PRO A 376 -44.17 7.32 23.17
C PRO A 376 -44.92 8.33 22.30
N LYS A 377 -45.18 9.55 22.81
CA LYS A 377 -45.85 10.62 22.08
C LYS A 377 -44.91 11.52 21.28
N TYR A 378 -43.60 11.38 21.48
CA TYR A 378 -42.63 12.17 20.76
C TYR A 378 -42.57 11.76 19.28
N LYS A 379 -42.96 12.69 18.39
CA LYS A 379 -42.90 12.49 16.94
C LYS A 379 -41.79 13.31 16.26
N GLY A 380 -41.13 14.22 17.00
CA GLY A 380 -40.09 15.11 16.47
C GLY A 380 -40.66 16.31 15.71
N LYS A 381 -39.83 17.05 14.96
CA LYS A 381 -40.30 18.17 14.13
C LYS A 381 -41.00 17.65 12.87
N TRP A 382 -42.18 18.14 12.56
CA TRP A 382 -42.92 17.69 11.39
C TRP A 382 -42.21 18.15 10.10
N LYS A 383 -42.06 17.23 9.15
CA LYS A 383 -41.53 17.52 7.80
C LYS A 383 -42.55 17.08 6.77
N ALA A 384 -42.85 17.96 5.81
CA ALA A 384 -43.74 17.63 4.70
C ALA A 384 -43.15 16.49 3.84
N PRO A 385 -43.99 15.58 3.31
CA PRO A 385 -43.55 14.55 2.38
C PRO A 385 -42.96 15.16 1.12
N MET A 386 -41.92 14.55 0.57
CA MET A 386 -41.26 15.02 -0.66
C MET A 386 -41.99 14.49 -1.89
N ILE A 387 -42.45 15.38 -2.76
CA ILE A 387 -43.06 15.06 -4.06
C ILE A 387 -42.12 15.39 -5.21
N ASP A 388 -42.31 14.72 -6.35
CA ASP A 388 -41.54 15.03 -7.56
C ASP A 388 -41.87 16.45 -8.01
N ASN A 389 -40.82 17.23 -8.28
CA ASN A 389 -40.95 18.63 -8.64
C ASN A 389 -41.44 18.77 -10.09
N PRO A 390 -42.64 19.31 -10.33
CA PRO A 390 -43.14 19.48 -11.70
C PRO A 390 -42.28 20.42 -12.57
N ASN A 391 -41.49 21.29 -11.94
CA ASN A 391 -40.61 22.26 -12.62
C ASN A 391 -39.16 21.76 -12.76
N TYR A 392 -38.88 20.49 -12.44
CA TYR A 392 -37.53 19.94 -12.57
C TYR A 392 -37.09 19.91 -14.04
N GLN A 393 -36.05 20.67 -14.38
CA GLN A 393 -35.54 20.80 -15.74
C GLN A 393 -34.30 19.94 -16.01
N GLY A 394 -33.88 19.14 -15.02
CA GLY A 394 -32.61 18.41 -15.06
C GLY A 394 -31.48 19.18 -14.39
N ILE A 395 -30.32 18.55 -14.28
CA ILE A 395 -29.10 19.24 -13.84
C ILE A 395 -28.65 20.14 -15.00
N TRP A 396 -28.51 21.44 -14.74
CA TRP A 396 -28.08 22.39 -15.76
C TRP A 396 -26.64 22.08 -16.17
N SER A 397 -26.37 22.18 -17.47
CA SER A 397 -25.01 22.15 -18.03
C SER A 397 -24.88 23.26 -19.06
N PRO A 398 -23.71 23.93 -19.14
CA PRO A 398 -23.47 24.95 -20.15
C PRO A 398 -23.63 24.40 -21.57
N ARG A 399 -23.99 25.26 -22.53
CA ARG A 399 -24.00 24.90 -23.94
C ARG A 399 -22.60 24.50 -24.41
N LYS A 400 -22.53 23.50 -25.29
CA LYS A 400 -21.29 23.11 -25.95
C LYS A 400 -21.04 24.00 -27.16
N ILE A 401 -19.86 24.62 -27.22
CA ILE A 401 -19.38 25.43 -28.35
C ILE A 401 -18.17 24.75 -29.01
N PRO A 402 -17.95 24.94 -30.31
CA PRO A 402 -16.74 24.46 -30.97
C PRO A 402 -15.48 25.03 -30.30
N ASN A 403 -14.52 24.16 -30.02
CA ASN A 403 -13.27 24.55 -29.37
C ASN A 403 -12.34 25.29 -30.37
N PRO A 404 -12.00 26.58 -30.13
CA PRO A 404 -11.10 27.33 -31.01
C PRO A 404 -9.69 26.72 -31.07
N ASP A 405 -9.25 26.11 -29.98
CA ASP A 405 -7.93 25.51 -29.82
C ASP A 405 -7.87 24.06 -30.33
N TYR A 406 -8.98 23.55 -30.88
CA TYR A 406 -9.05 22.18 -31.40
C TYR A 406 -8.00 21.92 -32.48
N PHE A 407 -7.16 20.92 -32.29
CA PHE A 407 -6.30 20.37 -33.34
C PHE A 407 -6.40 18.85 -33.34
N GLU A 408 -5.98 18.24 -34.44
CA GLU A 408 -5.95 16.79 -34.61
C GLU A 408 -4.53 16.40 -35.02
N ASP A 409 -3.84 15.74 -34.10
CA ASP A 409 -2.59 15.06 -34.35
C ASP A 409 -2.84 13.54 -34.36
N LEU A 410 -2.40 12.89 -35.43
CA LEU A 410 -2.59 11.45 -35.65
C LEU A 410 -1.36 10.63 -35.32
N HIS A 411 -0.19 11.27 -35.15
CA HIS A 411 1.10 10.60 -34.95
C HIS A 411 1.88 11.25 -33.80
N PRO A 412 1.36 11.23 -32.56
CA PRO A 412 2.04 11.78 -31.39
C PRO A 412 3.40 11.13 -31.10
N PHE A 413 3.70 9.95 -31.67
CA PHE A 413 5.01 9.32 -31.59
C PHE A 413 6.14 10.19 -32.17
N GLU A 414 5.88 11.04 -33.17
CA GLU A 414 6.88 11.92 -33.80
C GLU A 414 7.26 13.12 -32.88
N MET A 415 7.87 12.80 -31.74
CA MET A 415 8.27 13.75 -30.71
C MET A 415 9.62 14.43 -31.01
N SER A 416 10.02 15.37 -30.16
CA SER A 416 11.36 15.98 -30.23
C SER A 416 12.45 14.93 -30.03
N THR A 417 13.54 15.03 -30.81
CA THR A 417 14.69 14.12 -30.69
C THR A 417 15.31 14.16 -29.29
N VAL A 418 15.82 13.02 -28.81
CA VAL A 418 16.48 12.90 -27.50
C VAL A 418 17.99 12.83 -27.66
N SER A 419 18.72 13.61 -26.87
CA SER A 419 20.20 13.70 -26.95
C SER A 419 20.93 13.41 -25.64
N ALA A 420 20.26 13.50 -24.50
CA ALA A 420 20.84 13.17 -23.20
C ALA A 420 19.83 12.46 -22.28
N ILE A 421 20.35 11.78 -21.28
CA ILE A 421 19.59 11.22 -20.16
C ILE A 421 19.97 11.97 -18.89
N GLY A 422 19.00 12.27 -18.04
CA GLY A 422 19.20 12.96 -16.77
C GLY A 422 18.35 12.36 -15.66
N LEU A 423 18.87 12.43 -14.44
CA LEU A 423 18.19 12.13 -13.20
C LEU A 423 18.08 13.45 -12.45
N GLU A 424 16.88 14.00 -12.33
CA GLU A 424 16.57 15.18 -11.53
C GLU A 424 15.53 14.77 -10.50
N LEU A 425 15.97 14.56 -9.27
CA LEU A 425 15.22 13.87 -8.24
C LEU A 425 15.25 14.65 -6.94
N TRP A 426 14.10 14.68 -6.27
CA TRP A 426 14.00 15.07 -4.88
C TRP A 426 13.61 13.83 -4.07
N SER A 427 14.29 13.61 -2.95
CA SER A 427 14.03 12.44 -2.11
C SER A 427 14.24 12.78 -0.63
N MET A 428 13.31 12.33 0.21
CA MET A 428 13.41 12.31 1.66
C MET A 428 14.16 11.08 2.17
N THR A 429 14.44 10.09 1.31
CA THR A 429 15.18 8.87 1.66
C THR A 429 16.49 8.78 0.89
N SER A 430 17.54 8.32 1.57
CA SER A 430 18.84 8.02 0.98
C SER A 430 18.91 6.59 0.44
N ASP A 431 20.04 6.27 -0.20
CA ASP A 431 20.43 4.96 -0.69
C ASP A 431 19.52 4.37 -1.77
N ILE A 432 18.96 5.24 -2.62
CA ILE A 432 18.32 4.82 -3.87
C ILE A 432 19.41 4.44 -4.87
N TYR A 433 19.43 3.18 -5.26
CA TYR A 433 20.42 2.60 -6.15
C TYR A 433 19.86 2.51 -7.57
N PHE A 434 20.65 2.96 -8.55
CA PHE A 434 20.34 2.94 -9.97
C PHE A 434 21.42 2.19 -10.73
N ASP A 435 21.01 1.33 -11.67
CA ASP A 435 21.96 0.60 -12.49
C ASP A 435 21.38 0.12 -13.85
N ASN A 436 22.25 -0.39 -14.73
CA ASN A 436 21.94 -1.07 -15.98
C ASN A 436 21.03 -0.26 -16.92
N PHE A 437 21.35 1.03 -17.06
CA PHE A 437 20.67 1.90 -18.02
C PHE A 437 20.95 1.42 -19.44
N ILE A 438 19.89 1.26 -20.24
CA ILE A 438 19.98 0.97 -21.66
C ILE A 438 18.88 1.70 -22.44
N ILE A 439 19.27 2.31 -23.55
CA ILE A 439 18.35 2.90 -24.53
C ILE A 439 18.63 2.25 -25.89
N CYS A 440 17.62 1.58 -26.44
CA CYS A 440 17.75 0.84 -27.70
C CYS A 440 16.46 0.90 -28.53
N SER A 441 16.49 0.25 -29.70
CA SER A 441 15.35 0.20 -30.64
C SER A 441 14.81 -1.21 -30.88
N ALA A 442 15.36 -2.24 -30.23
CA ALA A 442 14.93 -3.61 -30.40
C ALA A 442 14.74 -4.27 -29.03
N LYS A 443 13.57 -4.88 -28.81
CA LYS A 443 13.18 -5.43 -27.51
C LYS A 443 14.11 -6.57 -27.10
N GLU A 444 14.54 -7.37 -28.07
CA GLU A 444 15.42 -8.52 -27.85
C GLU A 444 16.79 -8.10 -27.32
N VAL A 445 17.26 -6.88 -27.66
CA VAL A 445 18.53 -6.35 -27.15
C VAL A 445 18.38 -5.97 -25.67
N ALA A 446 17.27 -5.32 -25.31
CA ALA A 446 16.96 -4.97 -23.92
C ALA A 446 16.70 -6.22 -23.05
N ASP A 447 16.00 -7.22 -23.57
CA ASP A 447 15.70 -8.46 -22.84
C ASP A 447 16.96 -9.29 -22.56
N ARG A 448 17.90 -9.35 -23.51
CA ARG A 448 19.21 -9.99 -23.27
C ARG A 448 20.04 -9.21 -22.25
N TRP A 449 20.08 -7.89 -22.38
CA TRP A 449 20.75 -7.03 -21.41
C TRP A 449 20.18 -7.21 -19.99
N ALA A 450 18.85 -7.29 -19.87
CA ALA A 450 18.17 -7.58 -18.62
C ALA A 450 18.55 -8.97 -18.07
N ALA A 451 18.65 -9.98 -18.93
CA ALA A 451 18.99 -11.33 -18.51
C ALA A 451 20.44 -11.43 -18.00
N ASP A 452 21.38 -10.75 -18.67
CA ASP A 452 22.79 -10.75 -18.31
C ASP A 452 23.07 -9.95 -17.01
N GLY A 453 22.37 -8.82 -16.82
CA GLY A 453 22.47 -7.98 -15.60
C GLY A 453 21.46 -8.37 -14.53
N TRP A 454 20.28 -7.73 -14.54
CA TRP A 454 19.19 -7.95 -13.57
C TRP A 454 18.85 -9.42 -13.30
N GLY A 455 18.87 -10.27 -14.32
CA GLY A 455 18.60 -11.70 -14.19
C GLY A 455 19.52 -12.39 -13.19
N LEU A 456 20.81 -12.04 -13.20
CA LEU A 456 21.79 -12.54 -12.22
C LEU A 456 21.48 -12.01 -10.81
N LYS A 457 21.23 -10.71 -10.67
CA LYS A 457 20.86 -10.10 -9.37
C LYS A 457 19.63 -10.75 -8.77
N LYS A 458 18.62 -11.03 -9.60
CA LYS A 458 17.40 -11.71 -9.19
C LYS A 458 17.67 -13.14 -8.71
N LEU A 459 18.55 -13.88 -9.39
CA LEU A 459 18.93 -15.23 -8.96
C LEU A 459 19.65 -15.20 -7.61
N VAL A 460 20.58 -14.25 -7.42
CA VAL A 460 21.29 -14.06 -6.14
C VAL A 460 20.32 -13.67 -5.03
N ALA A 461 19.43 -12.70 -5.28
CA ALA A 461 18.40 -12.30 -4.33
C ALA A 461 17.47 -13.47 -3.97
N SER A 462 17.04 -14.26 -4.96
CA SER A 462 16.19 -15.44 -4.73
C SER A 462 16.91 -16.56 -3.99
N ALA A 463 18.23 -16.71 -4.18
CA ALA A 463 19.04 -17.69 -3.45
C ALA A 463 19.30 -17.28 -2.00
N ASN A 464 19.36 -15.98 -1.74
CA ASN A 464 19.51 -15.42 -0.40
C ASN A 464 18.18 -15.30 0.35
N GLU A 465 17.03 -15.43 -0.32
CA GLU A 465 15.74 -15.48 0.35
C GLU A 465 15.70 -16.68 1.31
N PRO A 466 15.40 -16.45 2.61
CA PRO A 466 15.31 -17.53 3.57
C PRO A 466 14.21 -18.48 3.11
N GLY A 467 14.59 -19.72 2.78
CA GLY A 467 13.63 -20.75 2.38
C GLY A 467 12.50 -20.88 3.40
N MET A 468 11.33 -21.36 2.95
CA MET A 468 10.11 -21.42 3.77
C MET A 468 10.32 -22.05 5.17
N PHE A 469 11.25 -23.00 5.29
CA PHE A 469 11.65 -23.60 6.57
C PHE A 469 12.41 -22.62 7.49
N SER A 470 13.32 -21.82 6.95
CA SER A 470 14.04 -20.79 7.69
C SER A 470 13.06 -19.72 8.21
N GLN A 471 12.12 -19.27 7.37
CA GLN A 471 11.06 -18.36 7.81
C GLN A 471 10.17 -18.94 8.92
N LEU A 472 9.80 -20.23 8.83
CA LEU A 472 9.04 -20.90 9.89
C LEU A 472 9.84 -20.95 11.20
N VAL A 473 11.14 -21.23 11.14
CA VAL A 473 12.04 -21.26 12.31
C VAL A 473 12.20 -19.88 12.91
N THR A 474 12.47 -18.84 12.12
CA THR A 474 12.58 -17.45 12.61
C THR A 474 11.27 -16.96 13.23
N ALA A 475 10.12 -17.24 12.60
CA ALA A 475 8.82 -16.91 13.18
C ALA A 475 8.59 -17.62 14.52
N ALA A 476 9.09 -18.84 14.69
CA ALA A 476 8.99 -19.58 15.95
C ALA A 476 10.02 -19.15 17.01
N GLU A 477 11.09 -18.44 16.63
CA GLU A 477 11.97 -17.73 17.57
C GLU A 477 11.30 -16.47 18.11
N ASP A 478 10.63 -15.69 17.24
CA ASP A 478 9.87 -14.49 17.66
C ASP A 478 8.62 -14.85 18.48
N HIS A 479 8.02 -16.00 18.18
CA HIS A 479 6.81 -16.49 18.82
C HIS A 479 6.95 -17.95 19.25
N PRO A 480 7.48 -18.21 20.46
CA PRO A 480 7.80 -19.57 20.93
C PRO A 480 6.63 -20.56 20.95
N TRP A 481 5.37 -20.08 20.99
CA TRP A 481 4.17 -20.92 20.93
C TRP A 481 3.97 -21.59 19.56
N LEU A 482 4.54 -21.04 18.49
CA LEU A 482 4.47 -21.63 17.15
C LEU A 482 5.19 -22.99 17.08
N TRP A 483 6.23 -23.22 17.90
CA TRP A 483 6.86 -24.54 18.01
C TRP A 483 5.88 -25.64 18.44
N VAL A 484 4.94 -25.32 19.34
CA VAL A 484 3.92 -26.27 19.80
C VAL A 484 2.99 -26.63 18.65
N LEU A 485 2.59 -25.66 17.83
CA LEU A 485 1.77 -25.90 16.64
C LEU A 485 2.52 -26.69 15.57
N TYR A 486 3.79 -26.39 15.32
CA TYR A 486 4.60 -27.14 14.33
C TYR A 486 4.80 -28.59 14.77
N ILE A 487 5.11 -28.82 16.05
CA ILE A 487 5.24 -30.18 16.60
C ILE A 487 3.89 -30.91 16.51
N LEU A 488 2.78 -30.26 16.83
CA LEU A 488 1.45 -30.89 16.77
C LEU A 488 1.05 -31.22 15.33
N THR A 489 1.29 -30.32 14.37
CA THR A 489 0.99 -30.54 12.95
C THR A 489 1.86 -31.63 12.31
N LEU A 490 3.11 -31.83 12.76
CA LEU A 490 3.95 -32.95 12.33
C LEU A 490 3.65 -34.26 13.09
N ALA A 491 3.41 -34.20 14.39
CA ALA A 491 3.23 -35.38 15.24
C ALA A 491 1.86 -36.02 15.08
N LEU A 492 0.81 -35.25 14.79
CA LEU A 492 -0.56 -35.76 14.63
C LEU A 492 -0.70 -36.71 13.42
N PRO A 493 -0.21 -36.39 12.20
CA PRO A 493 -0.24 -37.34 11.08
C PRO A 493 0.70 -38.55 11.30
N ILE A 494 1.85 -38.37 11.94
CA ILE A 494 2.76 -39.48 12.29
C ILE A 494 2.10 -40.40 13.33
N GLY A 495 1.48 -39.84 14.36
CA GLY A 495 0.75 -40.56 15.40
C GLY A 495 -0.44 -41.34 14.84
N LEU A 496 -1.23 -40.71 13.96
CA LEU A 496 -2.32 -41.40 13.25
C LEU A 496 -1.79 -42.51 12.33
N GLY A 497 -0.67 -42.29 11.64
CA GLY A 497 0.00 -43.30 10.82
C GLY A 497 0.46 -44.51 11.63
N VAL A 498 1.10 -44.29 12.79
CA VAL A 498 1.53 -45.36 13.70
C VAL A 498 0.34 -46.10 14.30
N LEU A 499 -0.73 -45.39 14.67
CA LEU A 499 -1.96 -45.98 15.20
C LEU A 499 -2.66 -46.89 14.15
N PHE A 500 -2.68 -46.46 12.88
CA PHE A 500 -3.27 -47.24 11.79
C PHE A 500 -2.37 -48.35 11.23
N CYS A 501 -1.05 -48.30 11.48
CA CYS A 501 -0.07 -49.26 10.94
C CYS A 501 0.44 -50.30 11.95
N TRP A 502 -0.01 -50.28 13.22
CA TRP A 502 0.34 -51.34 14.18
C TRP A 502 -0.65 -52.53 14.13
N PRO A 503 -0.18 -53.79 13.96
CA PRO A 503 -1.05 -54.95 13.92
C PRO A 503 -1.42 -55.39 15.34
N ALA A 504 -2.72 -55.44 15.63
CA ALA A 504 -3.24 -55.99 16.88
C ALA A 504 -2.81 -57.47 17.05
N LYS A 505 -2.02 -57.77 18.08
CA LYS A 505 -1.72 -59.16 18.48
C LYS A 505 -2.91 -59.73 19.26
N LYS A 506 -3.45 -60.84 18.76
CA LYS A 506 -4.40 -61.70 19.47
C LYS A 506 -3.67 -62.48 20.58
N THR A 507 -4.28 -62.57 21.75
CA THR A 507 -3.91 -63.51 22.81
C THR A 507 -4.95 -64.63 22.84
N ASP A 508 -4.53 -65.85 22.53
CA ASP A 508 -5.27 -67.10 22.74
C ASP A 508 -4.75 -67.77 24.01
N GLU A 509 -5.64 -68.19 24.92
CA GLU A 509 -5.43 -69.38 25.75
C GLU A 509 -6.77 -70.14 25.92
N ASP A 510 -6.74 -71.41 25.50
CA ASP A 510 -7.81 -72.42 25.51
C ASP A 510 -8.06 -73.02 26.90
N ILE A 511 -9.34 -73.28 27.29
CA ILE A 511 -9.74 -74.49 28.06
C ILE A 511 -11.16 -74.94 27.67
N ASP A 512 -11.28 -76.26 27.49
CA ASP A 512 -12.32 -77.02 26.80
C ASP A 512 -13.32 -77.74 27.75
N PHE A 513 -14.55 -77.91 27.26
CA PHE A 513 -15.66 -78.86 27.58
C PHE A 513 -16.21 -79.18 29.00
N ASN A 514 -17.53 -78.88 29.16
CA ASN A 514 -18.70 -79.80 29.26
C ASN A 514 -19.66 -79.71 30.50
N LYS A 515 -20.92 -79.35 30.20
CA LYS A 515 -22.22 -79.93 30.61
C LYS A 515 -22.63 -80.03 32.10
N THR A 516 -23.70 -79.33 32.52
CA THR A 516 -25.08 -79.85 32.79
C THR A 516 -25.94 -78.93 33.70
N ASP A 517 -27.23 -78.89 33.36
CA ASP A 517 -28.46 -78.80 34.18
C ASP A 517 -28.78 -77.64 35.17
N ILE A 518 -29.86 -76.93 34.79
CA ILE A 518 -31.16 -76.76 35.50
C ILE A 518 -31.20 -76.16 36.92
N SER A 519 -32.08 -75.14 37.02
CA SER A 519 -32.93 -74.69 38.13
C SER A 519 -32.47 -73.55 39.09
N LYS A 520 -33.16 -72.40 38.92
CA LYS A 520 -33.57 -71.40 39.94
C LYS A 520 -34.20 -72.10 41.19
N PRO A 521 -34.31 -71.50 42.41
CA PRO A 521 -34.82 -70.12 42.61
C PRO A 521 -34.47 -69.34 43.93
N TYR A 522 -35.00 -68.11 43.99
CA TYR A 522 -35.65 -67.44 45.14
C TYR A 522 -34.88 -66.53 46.15
N THR A 523 -35.22 -65.23 46.05
CA THR A 523 -35.59 -64.22 47.08
C THR A 523 -34.61 -63.51 48.04
N LYS A 524 -34.82 -62.17 48.02
CA LYS A 524 -34.95 -61.17 49.11
C LYS A 524 -33.69 -60.50 49.69
N GLY A 525 -33.70 -59.16 49.57
CA GLY A 525 -33.08 -58.24 50.52
C GLY A 525 -32.50 -56.99 49.86
N GLU A 526 -33.16 -55.85 50.04
CA GLU A 526 -32.64 -54.47 49.84
C GLU A 526 -31.27 -54.33 50.55
N GLN A 527 -30.31 -53.47 50.17
CA GLN A 527 -30.38 -52.02 49.95
C GLN A 527 -28.99 -51.50 49.51
N GLU A 528 -28.96 -50.29 48.89
CA GLU A 528 -27.81 -49.42 48.53
C GLU A 528 -27.29 -49.48 47.07
N ARG A 529 -27.86 -48.57 46.23
CA ARG A 529 -27.24 -47.51 45.40
C ARG A 529 -25.81 -47.79 44.88
N GLU A 530 -25.40 -47.67 43.62
CA GLU A 530 -25.83 -47.27 42.25
C GLU A 530 -24.73 -47.99 41.38
N GLU A 531 -24.93 -48.58 40.19
CA GLU A 531 -25.13 -47.96 38.87
C GLU A 531 -24.79 -49.02 37.76
N LEU A 532 -25.29 -48.81 36.53
CA LEU A 532 -25.01 -49.47 35.22
C LEU A 532 -25.65 -50.86 35.02
N GLU A 533 -26.41 -51.15 33.95
CA GLU A 533 -26.17 -50.86 32.52
C GLU A 533 -27.46 -51.07 31.68
N ASP A 534 -27.35 -50.71 30.41
CA ASP A 534 -28.15 -51.14 29.23
C ASP A 534 -29.24 -50.21 28.66
N ASP A 535 -28.75 -49.45 27.69
CA ASP A 535 -29.28 -49.26 26.33
C ASP A 535 -30.47 -50.14 25.93
N GLU A 536 -31.54 -49.49 25.48
CA GLU A 536 -31.94 -49.57 24.07
C GLU A 536 -33.07 -48.57 23.78
N ILE A 537 -33.07 -48.04 22.55
CA ILE A 537 -34.08 -47.16 21.90
C ILE A 537 -33.75 -45.66 22.17
N GLU A 538 -33.43 -44.81 21.19
CA GLU A 538 -34.16 -44.57 19.94
C GLU A 538 -33.30 -43.78 18.93
N LEU A 539 -33.31 -44.23 17.68
CA LEU A 539 -32.70 -43.64 16.49
C LEU A 539 -33.53 -42.45 15.94
N GLU A 540 -33.77 -41.39 16.73
CA GLU A 540 -34.56 -40.24 16.25
C GLU A 540 -33.96 -38.83 16.43
N GLU A 541 -32.84 -38.61 17.14
CA GLU A 541 -32.38 -37.23 17.43
C GLU A 541 -31.23 -36.65 16.57
N GLU A 542 -30.60 -37.43 15.67
CA GLU A 542 -29.46 -36.90 14.90
C GLU A 542 -29.85 -36.15 13.61
N LYS A 543 -31.14 -35.97 13.31
CA LYS A 543 -31.59 -35.16 12.16
C LYS A 543 -32.04 -33.74 12.50
N GLU A 544 -32.19 -33.39 13.78
CA GLU A 544 -32.61 -32.03 14.17
C GLU A 544 -31.44 -31.08 14.46
N ASN A 545 -30.19 -31.56 14.53
CA ASN A 545 -29.04 -30.72 14.88
C ASN A 545 -28.21 -30.22 13.69
N GLU A 546 -28.45 -30.72 12.46
CA GLU A 546 -27.82 -30.16 11.24
C GLU A 546 -28.63 -28.99 10.65
N ASP A 547 -29.95 -29.00 10.78
CA ASP A 547 -30.81 -27.94 10.22
C ASP A 547 -30.71 -26.62 11.01
N THR A 548 -30.49 -26.69 12.34
CA THR A 548 -30.39 -25.50 13.21
C THR A 548 -29.08 -24.71 13.00
N ALA A 549 -28.00 -25.39 12.59
CA ALA A 549 -26.70 -24.76 12.35
C ALA A 549 -26.59 -24.11 10.96
N GLU A 550 -27.43 -24.53 10.00
CA GLU A 550 -27.52 -23.91 8.67
C GLU A 550 -28.40 -22.65 8.68
N ASP A 551 -29.47 -22.62 9.49
CA ASP A 551 -30.33 -21.44 9.64
C ASP A 551 -29.66 -20.30 10.43
N GLU A 552 -28.88 -20.59 11.48
CA GLU A 552 -28.10 -19.55 12.19
C GLU A 552 -27.01 -18.90 11.30
N ARG A 553 -26.46 -19.66 10.34
CA ARG A 553 -25.49 -19.12 9.37
C ARG A 553 -26.15 -18.22 8.33
N ARG A 554 -27.36 -18.55 7.89
CA ARG A 554 -28.14 -17.73 6.94
C ARG A 554 -28.64 -16.44 7.59
N GLU A 555 -29.07 -16.48 8.85
CA GLU A 555 -29.47 -15.27 9.58
C GLU A 555 -28.28 -14.32 9.84
N MET A 556 -27.10 -14.83 10.16
CA MET A 556 -25.88 -13.99 10.29
C MET A 556 -25.43 -13.37 8.97
N GLU A 557 -25.65 -14.05 7.84
CA GLU A 557 -25.27 -13.57 6.52
C GLU A 557 -26.28 -12.53 5.98
N GLU A 558 -27.58 -12.69 6.26
CA GLU A 558 -28.62 -11.68 5.97
C GLU A 558 -28.45 -10.42 6.83
N THR A 559 -28.12 -10.57 8.13
CA THR A 559 -27.85 -9.42 9.02
C THR A 559 -26.62 -8.63 8.58
N LYS A 560 -25.59 -9.31 8.05
CA LYS A 560 -24.38 -8.69 7.51
C LYS A 560 -24.64 -7.98 6.17
N ILE A 561 -25.55 -8.49 5.35
CA ILE A 561 -25.97 -7.87 4.09
C ILE A 561 -26.86 -6.63 4.34
N GLU A 562 -27.69 -6.62 5.40
CA GLU A 562 -28.45 -5.43 5.81
C GLU A 562 -27.56 -4.33 6.40
N LEU A 563 -26.58 -4.68 7.24
CA LEU A 563 -25.58 -3.74 7.78
C LEU A 563 -24.73 -3.06 6.68
N ILE A 564 -24.43 -3.77 5.59
CA ILE A 564 -23.72 -3.23 4.42
C ILE A 564 -24.64 -2.36 3.54
N LYS A 565 -25.96 -2.60 3.54
CA LYS A 565 -26.94 -1.77 2.81
C LYS A 565 -27.24 -0.46 3.53
N ASP A 566 -27.23 -0.44 4.87
CA ASP A 566 -27.49 0.76 5.67
C ASP A 566 -26.27 1.70 5.75
N THR A 567 -25.04 1.15 5.81
CA THR A 567 -23.81 1.96 5.70
C THR A 567 -23.63 2.58 4.31
N LYS A 568 -24.24 2.02 3.26
CA LYS A 568 -24.23 2.59 1.90
C LYS A 568 -25.32 3.65 1.66
N LYS A 569 -26.25 3.83 2.61
CA LYS A 569 -27.36 4.81 2.54
C LYS A 569 -27.13 6.07 3.37
N MET A 570 -26.19 6.08 4.31
CA MET A 570 -25.75 7.27 5.05
C MET A 570 -24.35 7.69 4.60
N GLY A 571 -24.29 8.40 3.47
CA GLY A 571 -23.03 8.89 2.90
C GLY A 571 -23.23 10.10 2.01
N LYS A 572 -24.02 11.08 2.46
CA LYS A 572 -24.00 12.43 1.89
C LYS A 572 -24.69 13.42 2.84
N GLU A 573 -23.93 14.07 3.72
CA GLU A 573 -24.20 15.44 4.19
C GLU A 573 -22.96 15.98 4.92
N VAL A 574 -22.61 17.23 4.60
CA VAL A 574 -21.47 18.02 5.08
C VAL A 574 -21.84 18.68 6.42
N PRO A 575 -20.95 18.84 7.42
CA PRO A 575 -21.18 19.73 8.54
C PRO A 575 -20.56 21.14 8.33
N PRO A 576 -21.20 22.22 8.83
CA PRO A 576 -20.63 23.56 8.92
C PRO A 576 -19.80 23.78 10.20
N SER A 577 -19.16 24.94 10.22
CA SER A 577 -18.10 25.53 11.06
C SER A 577 -18.41 25.82 12.53
N GLU A 578 -17.34 26.31 13.21
CA GLU A 578 -17.22 27.02 14.51
C GLU A 578 -16.84 26.12 15.70
N ASP A 579 -15.97 26.47 16.64
CA ASP A 579 -14.93 27.50 16.84
C ASP A 579 -14.21 27.11 18.16
N GLU A 580 -13.01 27.66 18.37
CA GLU A 580 -12.25 27.81 19.62
C GLU A 580 -11.62 26.60 20.35
N GLY A 581 -10.29 26.69 20.51
CA GLY A 581 -9.75 26.91 21.87
C GLY A 581 -8.65 25.97 22.39
N GLU A 582 -7.38 26.36 22.16
CA GLU A 582 -6.18 26.27 23.04
C GLU A 582 -5.70 24.91 23.59
N GLY A 583 -4.41 24.57 23.71
CA GLY A 583 -3.09 25.20 23.56
C GLY A 583 -2.04 24.11 23.89
N GLY A 584 -0.73 24.21 23.71
CA GLY A 584 0.16 25.26 23.22
C GLY A 584 1.60 24.70 23.13
N GLU A 585 2.54 25.54 22.71
CA GLU A 585 3.89 25.78 23.27
C GLU A 585 4.80 26.38 22.19
N ASP A 586 4.99 27.70 22.31
CA ASP A 586 5.91 28.53 21.54
C ASP A 586 7.33 28.45 22.10
N ILE A 587 8.33 28.44 21.21
CA ILE A 587 9.68 28.95 21.47
C ILE A 587 10.05 29.88 20.30
N ASP A 588 10.48 31.06 20.72
CA ASP A 588 10.93 32.26 20.01
C ASP A 588 11.70 32.07 18.69
N ASP A 589 11.48 32.98 17.73
CA ASP A 589 12.56 33.77 17.12
C ASP A 589 12.01 34.97 16.30
N GLU A 590 12.84 36.00 16.27
CA GLU A 590 12.61 37.43 16.04
C GLU A 590 12.35 37.83 14.56
N GLU A 591 11.41 38.75 14.32
CA GLU A 591 11.33 39.53 13.07
C GLU A 591 11.79 40.98 13.30
N GLU A 592 12.91 41.33 12.68
CA GLU A 592 13.35 42.71 12.47
C GLU A 592 12.50 43.39 11.38
N GLU A 593 11.92 44.54 11.73
CA GLU A 593 11.36 45.50 10.78
C GLU A 593 12.46 46.05 9.86
N ASN A 594 12.23 46.00 8.54
CA ASN A 594 12.91 46.89 7.60
C ASN A 594 11.92 47.51 6.62
N GLU A 595 11.75 48.82 6.79
CA GLU A 595 11.16 49.75 5.83
C GLU A 595 11.90 49.69 4.49
N VAL A 596 11.16 49.70 3.37
CA VAL A 596 11.70 50.23 2.11
C VAL A 596 10.71 51.21 1.50
N ALA A 597 11.21 52.45 1.45
CA ALA A 597 10.68 53.58 0.75
C ALA A 597 10.57 53.33 -0.76
N ASP A 598 9.42 53.67 -1.34
CA ASP A 598 9.30 53.90 -2.77
C ASP A 598 9.34 55.42 -3.03
N GLY A 599 10.31 55.81 -3.85
CA GLY A 599 10.50 57.16 -4.33
C GLY A 599 10.53 57.14 -5.84
N SER A 600 9.56 57.79 -6.48
CA SER A 600 9.64 58.28 -7.86
C SER A 600 8.59 59.36 -8.09
N GLN A 601 9.08 60.56 -8.40
CA GLN A 601 8.33 61.75 -8.78
C GLN A 601 7.79 61.67 -10.22
N GLU A 602 6.58 62.19 -10.42
CA GLU A 602 6.11 62.99 -11.57
C GLU A 602 4.66 63.41 -11.21
N GLY A 603 4.15 64.61 -11.31
CA GLY A 603 4.58 65.92 -11.74
C GLY A 603 3.30 66.79 -11.83
N ASP A 604 3.41 68.05 -11.39
CA ASP A 604 2.63 69.19 -11.86
C ASP A 604 1.17 69.41 -11.40
N LYS A 605 0.95 70.35 -10.46
CA LYS A 605 0.38 71.70 -10.75
C LYS A 605 -0.02 72.54 -9.53
N SER A 606 0.40 73.81 -9.60
CA SER A 606 -0.24 75.04 -9.07
C SER A 606 -0.36 75.18 -7.53
N ASN A 607 0.21 76.18 -6.85
CA ASN A 607 -0.09 77.60 -6.99
C ASN A 607 0.65 78.42 -5.89
N LYS A 608 0.92 79.69 -6.23
CA LYS A 608 0.97 80.90 -5.38
C LYS A 608 2.26 81.31 -4.64
N SER A 609 2.75 82.49 -5.07
CA SER A 609 3.26 83.66 -4.29
C SER A 609 4.28 83.44 -3.19
N GLY A 610 5.34 84.23 -3.02
CA GLY A 610 5.77 85.52 -3.55
C GLY A 610 7.22 85.73 -3.07
N SER A 611 7.99 86.53 -3.81
CA SER A 611 8.45 87.86 -3.38
C SER A 611 9.74 87.84 -2.54
N GLU A 612 10.73 88.51 -3.11
CA GLU A 612 11.75 89.36 -2.47
C GLU A 612 13.09 88.70 -2.06
N ASP A 613 14.07 89.05 -2.91
CA ASP A 613 15.32 89.74 -2.59
C ASP A 613 16.52 88.97 -2.01
N GLU A 614 17.58 89.02 -2.84
CA GLU A 614 18.99 89.35 -2.55
C GLU A 614 19.48 89.00 -1.13
N VAL A 615 20.50 88.17 -0.95
CA VAL A 615 21.90 88.33 -1.41
C VAL A 615 22.59 86.97 -1.57
#